data_AF-A0AAX7ULV3-F1
#
_entry.id   AF-A0AAX7ULV3-F1
#
_cell.length_a   1.000
_cell.length_b   1.000
_cell.length_c   1.000
_cell.angle_alpha   90.00
_cell.angle_beta   90.00
_cell.angle_gamma   90.00
#
_symmetry.space_group_name_H-M   'P 1'
#
loop_
_entity.id
_entity.type
_entity.pdbx_description
1 polymer ?
#
loop_
_entity_poly.entity_id
_entity_poly.type
_entity_poly.pdbx_seq_one_letter_code
_entity_poly.pdbx_strand_id
1 'polypeptide(L)'
;MRLKSLFSPSVPPQKLKLDNFKSNTVPVLTPKMILYYIIRTCSPNHFTSCIYSFYICDGQNDCLDGSDEADSLCLTPQPTCSPQQYMCKSGECIDSNKVCNGQKDCQDDSDEKGCVVLFECSFHKCAQICTDTLTGYYCSCNPGYQLMPDGKACEDLDECVSTPAVCSQICENSFGSYHCKCAPGYIREPDGRTCRQNSGINPYLLYTNRYYIRNLTTDGLQLSIVLQGLTNVVALEFDHYEKRLYWLDVGAGKIERMRFDGSDRETLVSNDIGGAEGLALDWVGRFVKQEKPNR
;
A
#
# COMPACT_ATOMS: atom_id res chain seq x y z
N MET A 1 27.66 -46.61 -21.44
CA MET A 1 27.52 -45.67 -20.30
C MET A 1 26.08 -45.73 -19.81
N ARG A 2 25.90 -45.87 -18.50
CA ARG A 2 24.64 -46.22 -17.82
C ARG A 2 23.65 -45.04 -17.85
N LEU A 3 22.43 -45.30 -18.34
CA LEU A 3 21.21 -44.67 -17.84
C LEU A 3 20.53 -45.71 -16.95
N LYS A 4 20.50 -45.46 -15.64
CA LYS A 4 19.75 -46.26 -14.67
C LYS A 4 18.34 -45.69 -14.57
N SER A 5 17.34 -46.52 -14.82
CA SER A 5 15.99 -46.35 -14.32
C SER A 5 15.99 -46.38 -12.79
N LEU A 6 15.05 -45.69 -12.13
CA LEU A 6 14.43 -46.17 -10.89
C LEU A 6 13.05 -45.51 -10.67
N PHE A 7 12.01 -46.34 -10.81
CA PHE A 7 10.77 -46.39 -10.01
C PHE A 7 9.75 -45.23 -10.02
N SER A 8 8.59 -45.51 -10.60
CA SER A 8 7.32 -45.32 -9.87
C SER A 8 7.21 -46.39 -8.77
N PRO A 9 6.63 -46.04 -7.62
CA PRO A 9 5.48 -46.81 -7.18
C PRO A 9 4.34 -45.92 -6.69
N SER A 10 3.14 -46.33 -7.08
CA SER A 10 1.87 -46.14 -6.37
C SER A 10 2.00 -45.82 -4.88
N VAL A 11 1.56 -44.63 -4.48
CA VAL A 11 1.22 -44.35 -3.07
C VAL A 11 -0.26 -44.71 -2.90
N PRO A 12 -0.61 -45.71 -2.06
CA PRO A 12 -2.01 -46.04 -1.79
C PRO A 12 -2.69 -44.93 -0.98
N PRO A 13 -4.04 -44.79 -1.06
CA PRO A 13 -4.77 -43.82 -0.26
C PRO A 13 -4.63 -44.17 1.22
N GLN A 14 -3.81 -43.42 1.95
CA GLN A 14 -3.76 -43.52 3.40
C GLN A 14 -4.96 -42.79 3.98
N LYS A 15 -5.79 -43.55 4.70
CA LYS A 15 -6.94 -43.09 5.48
C LYS A 15 -6.53 -41.95 6.42
N LEU A 16 -7.34 -40.89 6.40
CA LEU A 16 -7.35 -39.79 7.37
C LEU A 16 -7.25 -40.33 8.81
N LYS A 17 -6.22 -39.89 9.53
CA LYS A 17 -6.21 -39.88 10.99
C LYS A 17 -6.10 -38.43 11.45
N LEU A 18 -7.02 -38.07 12.34
CA LEU A 18 -7.14 -36.76 12.98
C LEU A 18 -6.13 -36.71 14.13
N ASP A 19 -4.91 -36.23 13.86
CA ASP A 19 -3.94 -36.02 14.93
C ASP A 19 -4.05 -34.59 15.47
N ASN A 20 -4.66 -34.48 16.65
CA ASN A 20 -4.65 -33.28 17.47
C ASN A 20 -3.25 -33.08 18.05
N PHE A 21 -2.44 -32.21 17.45
CA PHE A 21 -1.14 -31.84 18.02
C PHE A 21 -1.23 -30.48 18.70
N LYS A 22 -1.00 -30.48 20.02
CA LYS A 22 -0.90 -29.29 20.87
C LYS A 22 0.36 -28.50 20.52
N SER A 23 0.18 -27.19 20.42
CA SER A 23 1.21 -26.17 20.23
C SER A 23 2.30 -26.25 21.30
N ASN A 24 3.57 -26.29 20.85
CA ASN A 24 4.72 -25.84 21.63
C ASN A 24 5.68 -25.08 20.70
N THR A 25 5.59 -23.74 20.79
CA THR A 25 6.66 -22.73 20.75
C THR A 25 7.92 -22.96 19.88
N VAL A 26 8.03 -22.20 18.78
CA VAL A 26 9.20 -21.36 18.38
C VAL A 26 8.69 -20.20 17.48
N PRO A 27 9.45 -19.10 17.26
CA PRO A 27 9.05 -17.72 17.53
C PRO A 27 8.33 -17.01 16.36
N VAL A 28 7.42 -16.10 16.70
CA VAL A 28 6.71 -15.23 15.77
C VAL A 28 7.67 -14.16 15.24
N LEU A 29 8.04 -14.26 13.95
CA LEU A 29 8.53 -13.13 13.17
C LEU A 29 7.32 -12.26 12.82
N THR A 30 7.25 -11.09 13.46
CA THR A 30 6.17 -10.12 13.29
C THR A 30 6.23 -9.46 11.90
N PRO A 31 5.12 -9.36 11.16
CA PRO A 31 5.06 -8.56 9.95
C PRO A 31 5.00 -7.07 10.32
N LYS A 32 6.06 -6.33 9.98
CA LYS A 32 6.02 -4.86 9.91
C LYS A 32 5.40 -4.45 8.57
N MET A 33 4.40 -3.57 8.67
CA MET A 33 3.84 -2.71 7.60
C MET A 33 3.09 -3.47 6.50
N ILE A 34 1.80 -3.26 6.26
CA ILE A 34 1.09 -1.98 6.10
C ILE A 34 -0.28 -2.12 6.78
N LEU A 35 -0.41 -1.59 7.99
CA LEU A 35 -1.70 -1.15 8.50
C LEU A 35 -1.71 0.35 8.29
N TYR A 36 -2.69 0.85 7.54
CA TYR A 36 -3.21 2.19 7.83
C TYR A 36 -3.56 2.18 9.32
N TYR A 37 -2.72 2.84 10.10
CA TYR A 37 -2.97 3.07 11.50
C TYR A 37 -4.19 3.99 11.59
N ILE A 38 -5.39 3.41 11.75
CA ILE A 38 -6.44 4.10 12.49
C ILE A 38 -5.96 4.04 13.94
N ILE A 39 -5.16 5.03 14.34
CA ILE A 39 -4.82 5.26 15.74
C ILE A 39 -6.13 5.66 16.43
N ARG A 40 -6.87 4.69 17.01
CA ARG A 40 -7.85 4.99 18.05
C ARG A 40 -7.10 5.23 19.35
N THR A 41 -6.51 6.41 19.50
CA THR A 41 -6.07 6.92 20.81
C THR A 41 -7.17 7.80 21.39
N CYS A 42 -8.15 7.18 22.04
CA CYS A 42 -8.91 7.88 23.08
C CYS A 42 -8.25 7.57 24.42
N SER A 43 -7.86 8.62 25.15
CA SER A 43 -7.45 8.54 26.55
C SER A 43 -8.61 8.01 27.41
N PRO A 44 -8.37 7.30 28.53
CA PRO A 44 -9.41 6.54 29.24
C PRO A 44 -10.55 7.38 29.87
N ASN A 45 -10.49 8.70 29.81
CA ASN A 45 -11.30 9.56 30.68
C ASN A 45 -12.29 10.51 29.97
N HIS A 46 -12.49 10.42 28.64
CA HIS A 46 -13.53 11.19 27.96
C HIS A 46 -14.37 10.30 27.04
N PHE A 47 -15.63 10.05 27.42
CA PHE A 47 -16.66 9.45 26.61
C PHE A 47 -17.41 10.56 25.88
N THR A 48 -17.32 10.64 24.55
CA THR A 48 -18.43 10.43 23.61
C THR A 48 -18.09 10.99 22.22
N SER A 49 -17.98 10.10 21.23
CA SER A 49 -17.78 10.35 19.78
C SER A 49 -16.33 10.49 19.32
N CYS A 50 -15.89 9.51 18.51
CA CYS A 50 -14.65 9.59 17.75
C CYS A 50 -15.01 10.11 16.36
N ILE A 51 -14.44 11.25 15.96
CA ILE A 51 -14.57 11.79 14.60
C ILE A 51 -13.41 11.30 13.72
N TYR A 52 -13.60 11.34 12.40
CA TYR A 52 -12.55 11.00 11.44
C TYR A 52 -11.54 12.15 11.33
N SER A 53 -10.28 11.88 11.00
CA SER A 53 -9.21 12.89 10.99
C SER A 53 -9.43 14.08 10.04
N PHE A 54 -10.35 13.94 9.07
CA PHE A 54 -10.68 15.03 8.14
C PHE A 54 -11.71 16.02 8.70
N TYR A 55 -12.35 15.70 9.82
CA TYR A 55 -13.24 16.59 10.60
C TYR A 55 -12.48 17.33 11.71
N ILE A 56 -11.14 17.32 11.66
CA ILE A 56 -10.30 18.08 12.59
C ILE A 56 -9.90 19.34 11.84
N CYS A 57 -10.16 20.52 12.42
CA CYS A 57 -9.85 21.82 11.82
C CYS A 57 -10.52 22.06 10.46
N ASP A 58 -11.74 21.56 10.28
CA ASP A 58 -12.54 21.77 9.08
C ASP A 58 -13.50 22.97 9.20
N GLY A 59 -13.45 23.65 10.36
CA GLY A 59 -14.25 24.82 10.68
C GLY A 59 -15.66 24.49 11.17
N GLN A 60 -15.96 23.21 11.44
CA GLN A 60 -17.23 22.76 12.00
C GLN A 60 -17.01 22.09 13.36
N ASN A 61 -17.92 22.36 14.28
CA ASN A 61 -17.91 21.76 15.61
C ASN A 61 -18.59 20.37 15.55
N ASP A 62 -17.84 19.35 15.15
CA ASP A 62 -18.25 17.95 15.09
C ASP A 62 -18.07 17.22 16.43
N CYS A 63 -17.18 17.70 17.31
CA CYS A 63 -17.12 17.26 18.70
C CYS A 63 -18.13 18.02 19.58
N LEU A 64 -18.80 17.32 20.51
CA LEU A 64 -19.75 17.90 21.46
C LEU A 64 -19.13 18.97 22.38
N ASP A 65 -17.81 18.91 22.59
CA ASP A 65 -17.02 19.85 23.38
C ASP A 65 -16.21 20.85 22.53
N GLY A 66 -16.28 20.77 21.20
CA GLY A 66 -15.55 21.63 20.27
C GLY A 66 -14.03 21.46 20.28
N SER A 67 -13.55 20.34 20.82
CA SER A 67 -12.12 20.04 20.89
C SER A 67 -11.47 19.82 19.51
N ASP A 68 -12.27 19.50 18.49
CA ASP A 68 -11.85 19.32 17.10
C ASP A 68 -11.44 20.62 16.39
N GLU A 69 -11.95 21.76 16.84
CA GLU A 69 -11.64 23.09 16.32
C GLU A 69 -10.78 23.93 17.30
N ALA A 70 -10.19 23.28 18.30
CA ALA A 70 -9.36 23.98 19.27
C ALA A 70 -8.04 24.47 18.64
N ASP A 71 -7.67 25.73 18.88
CA ASP A 71 -6.41 26.35 18.43
C ASP A 71 -5.15 25.54 18.78
N SER A 72 -5.19 24.73 19.84
CA SER A 72 -4.09 23.85 20.24
C SER A 72 -3.85 22.67 19.29
N LEU A 73 -4.88 22.25 18.55
CA LEU A 73 -4.83 21.17 17.55
C LEU A 73 -4.69 21.75 16.14
N CYS A 74 -5.38 22.85 15.88
CA CYS A 74 -5.36 23.57 14.62
C CYS A 74 -4.22 24.58 14.58
N LEU A 75 -2.98 24.07 14.52
CA LEU A 75 -1.83 24.91 14.21
C LEU A 75 -1.97 25.42 12.78
N THR A 76 -2.52 26.63 12.64
CA THR A 76 -2.34 27.41 11.42
C THR A 76 -0.84 27.60 11.19
N PRO A 77 -0.33 27.44 9.95
CA PRO A 77 1.05 27.73 9.65
C PRO A 77 1.40 29.12 10.19
N GLN A 78 2.58 29.26 10.80
CA GLN A 78 3.14 30.56 11.18
C GLN A 78 2.88 31.57 10.05
N PRO A 79 2.46 32.81 10.34
CA PRO A 79 2.09 33.77 9.32
C PRO A 79 3.27 34.03 8.39
N THR A 80 3.32 33.31 7.28
CA THR A 80 4.21 33.57 6.17
C THR A 80 3.55 34.66 5.34
N CYS A 81 4.30 35.69 4.97
CA CYS A 81 3.82 36.72 4.05
C CYS A 81 3.23 36.08 2.77
N SER A 82 2.39 36.84 2.05
CA SER A 82 1.84 36.40 0.76
C SER A 82 2.95 35.93 -0.19
N PRO A 83 2.73 34.99 -1.13
CA PRO A 83 3.77 34.47 -2.03
C PRO A 83 4.53 35.54 -2.86
N GLN A 84 3.99 36.76 -2.96
CA GLN A 84 4.58 37.90 -3.67
C GLN A 84 5.27 38.91 -2.74
N GLN A 85 5.28 38.64 -1.44
CA GLN A 85 5.84 39.51 -0.39
C GLN A 85 7.07 38.85 0.23
N TYR A 86 8.09 39.67 0.52
CA TYR A 86 9.29 39.28 1.24
C TYR A 86 9.16 39.63 2.72
N MET A 87 9.54 38.69 3.59
CA MET A 87 9.55 38.89 5.03
C MET A 87 10.90 39.46 5.47
N CYS A 88 10.91 40.70 5.95
CA CYS A 88 12.06 41.32 6.60
C CYS A 88 12.47 40.52 7.85
N LYS A 89 13.75 40.57 8.25
CA LYS A 89 14.18 39.93 9.52
C LYS A 89 13.57 40.62 10.75
N SER A 90 13.09 41.86 10.60
CA SER A 90 12.28 42.58 11.59
C SER A 90 10.83 42.08 11.69
N GLY A 91 10.38 41.17 10.82
CA GLY A 91 9.02 40.60 10.81
C GLY A 91 8.01 41.33 9.94
N GLU A 92 8.40 42.40 9.24
CA GLU A 92 7.54 43.15 8.33
C GLU A 92 7.48 42.50 6.94
N CYS A 93 6.34 42.58 6.26
CA CYS A 93 6.17 42.07 4.89
C CYS A 93 6.25 43.23 3.88
N ILE A 94 7.22 43.20 2.97
CA ILE A 94 7.34 44.16 1.86
C ILE A 94 7.09 43.48 0.52
N ASP A 95 6.81 44.24 -0.54
CA ASP A 95 6.68 43.68 -1.88
C ASP A 95 8.01 43.10 -2.38
N SER A 96 7.98 41.95 -3.07
CA SER A 96 9.20 41.33 -3.61
C SER A 96 9.98 42.23 -4.57
N ASN A 97 9.33 43.19 -5.26
CA ASN A 97 10.01 44.16 -6.14
C ASN A 97 10.76 45.27 -5.38
N LYS A 98 10.57 45.35 -4.06
CA LYS A 98 11.25 46.31 -3.19
C LYS A 98 12.50 45.74 -2.53
N VAL A 99 12.77 44.45 -2.72
CA VAL A 99 14.01 43.82 -2.26
C VAL A 99 15.12 44.20 -3.24
N CYS A 100 16.24 44.71 -2.74
CA CYS A 100 17.39 45.10 -3.54
C CYS A 100 17.09 46.17 -4.60
N ASN A 101 16.21 47.12 -4.27
CA ASN A 101 15.86 48.25 -5.14
C ASN A 101 16.71 49.50 -4.86
N GLY A 102 17.67 49.42 -3.92
CA GLY A 102 18.52 50.53 -3.50
C GLY A 102 17.84 51.47 -2.50
N GLN A 103 16.72 51.07 -1.92
CA GLN A 103 15.95 51.84 -0.95
C GLN A 103 15.71 51.01 0.30
N LYS A 104 15.81 51.65 1.46
CA LYS A 104 15.47 51.02 2.74
C LYS A 104 13.95 50.95 2.90
N ASP A 105 13.35 49.86 2.45
CA ASP A 105 11.94 49.50 2.64
C ASP A 105 11.73 48.66 3.92
N CYS A 106 12.70 47.87 4.39
CA CYS A 106 12.63 47.22 5.72
C CYS A 106 13.11 48.15 6.85
N GLN A 107 12.48 48.05 8.03
CA GLN A 107 12.89 48.83 9.22
C GLN A 107 14.36 48.59 9.62
N ASP A 108 14.81 47.35 9.44
CA ASP A 108 16.15 46.87 9.76
C ASP A 108 17.11 46.84 8.55
N ASP A 109 16.68 47.36 7.38
CA ASP A 109 17.47 47.38 6.15
C ASP A 109 17.83 45.96 5.64
N SER A 110 17.06 44.94 6.03
CA SER A 110 17.30 43.54 5.63
C SER A 110 16.94 43.23 4.17
N ASP A 111 16.26 44.14 3.50
CA ASP A 111 15.93 44.14 2.07
C ASP A 111 17.09 44.56 1.18
N GLU A 112 18.03 45.36 1.70
CA GLU A 112 19.20 45.86 0.96
C GLU A 112 20.52 45.16 1.36
N LYS A 113 20.49 44.36 2.43
CA LYS A 113 21.63 43.57 2.90
C LYS A 113 21.77 42.28 2.10
N GLY A 114 22.86 42.16 1.33
CA GLY A 114 23.16 40.97 0.52
C GLY A 114 22.76 41.10 -0.95
N CYS A 115 22.42 42.30 -1.41
CA CYS A 115 21.99 42.62 -2.78
C CYS A 115 23.12 42.67 -3.83
N VAL A 116 24.24 42.00 -3.55
CA VAL A 116 25.40 41.82 -4.43
C VAL A 116 25.81 40.37 -4.17
N VAL A 117 25.66 39.41 -5.08
CA VAL A 117 26.27 39.34 -6.42
C VAL A 117 25.35 38.60 -7.41
N LEU A 118 25.00 39.21 -8.55
CA LEU A 118 24.25 38.61 -9.67
C LEU A 118 25.00 37.46 -10.40
N PHE A 119 26.01 36.86 -9.77
CA PHE A 119 26.90 35.87 -10.37
C PHE A 119 27.40 34.81 -9.36
N GLU A 120 26.69 34.58 -8.26
CA GLU A 120 27.09 33.57 -7.28
C GLU A 120 27.16 32.18 -7.92
N CYS A 121 26.26 31.84 -8.85
CA CYS A 121 26.34 30.61 -9.65
C CYS A 121 27.60 30.49 -10.55
N SER A 122 28.34 31.58 -10.80
CA SER A 122 29.60 31.55 -11.56
C SER A 122 30.82 31.20 -10.69
N PHE A 123 30.74 31.44 -9.38
CA PHE A 123 31.82 31.18 -8.42
C PHE A 123 31.53 29.97 -7.52
N HIS A 124 30.26 29.68 -7.24
CA HIS A 124 29.82 28.56 -6.44
C HIS A 124 29.35 27.39 -7.30
N LYS A 125 30.13 26.31 -7.24
CA LYS A 125 29.87 25.08 -8.00
C LYS A 125 28.80 24.24 -7.31
N CYS A 126 27.52 24.54 -7.56
CA CYS A 126 26.47 23.54 -7.36
C CYS A 126 26.74 22.34 -8.28
N ALA A 127 26.36 21.13 -7.85
CA ALA A 127 26.60 19.93 -8.65
C ALA A 127 25.73 19.88 -9.93
N GLN A 128 24.50 20.40 -9.87
CA GLN A 128 23.53 20.33 -10.97
C GLN A 128 22.89 21.69 -11.28
N ILE A 129 21.82 22.07 -10.58
CA ILE A 129 21.08 23.32 -10.86
C ILE A 129 21.49 24.37 -9.83
N CYS A 130 21.76 25.58 -10.31
CA CYS A 130 22.01 26.75 -9.48
C CYS A 130 21.07 27.88 -9.91
N THR A 131 20.43 28.51 -8.93
CA THR A 131 19.51 29.62 -9.16
C THR A 131 19.89 30.79 -8.27
N ASP A 132 20.26 31.92 -8.91
CA ASP A 132 20.54 33.16 -8.21
C ASP A 132 19.22 33.76 -7.68
N THR A 133 19.24 34.20 -6.43
CA THR A 133 18.14 34.93 -5.79
C THR A 133 18.56 36.37 -5.55
N LEU A 134 17.60 37.26 -5.28
CA LEU A 134 17.87 38.67 -5.02
C LEU A 134 18.87 38.89 -3.86
N THR A 135 18.92 37.96 -2.91
CA THR A 135 19.76 38.03 -1.70
C THR A 135 20.83 36.94 -1.60
N GLY A 136 21.06 36.14 -2.66
CA GLY A 136 22.04 35.05 -2.66
C GLY A 136 21.89 34.06 -3.81
N TYR A 137 22.06 32.76 -3.52
CA TYR A 137 21.81 31.67 -4.45
C TYR A 137 21.35 30.44 -3.67
N TYR A 138 20.64 29.52 -4.33
CA TYR A 138 20.43 28.18 -3.81
C TYR A 138 20.71 27.14 -4.90
N CYS A 139 21.20 25.98 -4.47
CA CYS A 139 21.39 24.84 -5.34
C CYS A 139 20.14 23.95 -5.30
N SER A 140 19.78 23.38 -6.44
CA SER A 140 18.76 22.35 -6.54
C SER A 140 19.25 21.22 -7.46
N CYS A 141 18.54 20.09 -7.43
CA CYS A 141 18.89 18.90 -8.18
C CYS A 141 17.85 18.63 -9.27
N ASN A 142 18.29 17.96 -10.34
CA ASN A 142 17.41 17.43 -11.37
C ASN A 142 16.43 16.40 -10.78
N PRO A 143 15.27 16.16 -11.42
CA PRO A 143 14.37 15.09 -11.01
C PRO A 143 15.11 13.75 -10.90
N GLY A 144 14.82 12.97 -9.85
CA GLY A 144 15.52 11.72 -9.54
C GLY A 144 16.79 11.89 -8.69
N TYR A 145 17.07 13.09 -8.20
CA TYR A 145 18.22 13.36 -7.31
C TYR A 145 17.78 14.14 -6.07
N GLN A 146 18.46 13.91 -4.95
CA GLN A 146 18.25 14.65 -3.71
C GLN A 146 19.48 15.48 -3.32
N LEU A 147 19.24 16.66 -2.76
CA LEU A 147 20.29 17.58 -2.32
C LEU A 147 20.90 17.07 -1.00
N MET A 148 22.22 16.93 -0.98
CA MET A 148 22.96 16.48 0.19
C MET A 148 22.99 17.56 1.30
N PRO A 149 23.32 17.19 2.55
CA PRO A 149 23.38 18.13 3.69
C PRO A 149 24.37 19.29 3.52
N ASP A 150 25.29 19.18 2.57
CA ASP A 150 26.24 20.24 2.22
C ASP A 150 25.58 21.40 1.42
N GLY A 151 24.33 21.22 0.99
CA GLY A 151 23.56 22.19 0.22
C GLY A 151 24.06 22.39 -1.21
N LYS A 152 24.93 21.50 -1.73
CA LYS A 152 25.59 21.68 -3.04
C LYS A 152 25.64 20.41 -3.87
N ALA A 153 25.93 19.26 -3.27
CA ALA A 153 26.01 18.00 -3.97
C ALA A 153 24.62 17.37 -4.16
N CYS A 154 24.45 16.65 -5.26
CA CYS A 154 23.23 15.92 -5.57
C CYS A 154 23.57 14.43 -5.60
N GLU A 155 22.86 13.64 -4.81
CA GLU A 155 22.94 12.19 -4.85
C GLU A 155 21.70 11.60 -5.51
N ASP A 156 21.89 10.44 -6.12
CA ASP A 156 20.82 9.70 -6.78
C ASP A 156 19.74 9.29 -5.77
N LEU A 157 18.48 9.52 -6.10
CA LEU A 157 17.36 9.12 -5.26
C LEU A 157 16.96 7.69 -5.61
N ASP A 158 17.29 6.72 -4.75
CA ASP A 158 16.84 5.34 -4.94
C ASP A 158 15.31 5.26 -4.73
N GLU A 159 14.55 5.27 -5.83
CA GLU A 159 13.08 5.19 -5.79
C GLU A 159 12.59 3.83 -5.28
N CYS A 160 13.40 2.77 -5.43
CA CYS A 160 13.05 1.44 -4.94
C CYS A 160 13.01 1.37 -3.40
N VAL A 161 13.77 2.24 -2.73
CA VAL A 161 13.80 2.33 -1.26
C VAL A 161 12.93 3.47 -0.75
N SER A 162 13.02 4.64 -1.37
CA SER A 162 12.32 5.85 -0.93
C SER A 162 10.81 5.80 -1.20
N THR A 163 10.38 5.09 -2.25
CA THR A 163 8.97 4.90 -2.60
C THR A 163 8.59 3.42 -2.62
N PRO A 164 8.14 2.86 -1.49
CA PRO A 164 7.69 1.46 -1.43
C PRO A 164 6.58 1.19 -2.45
N ALA A 165 6.70 0.08 -3.18
CA ALA A 165 5.76 -0.33 -4.24
C ALA A 165 5.65 0.61 -5.45
N VAL A 166 6.72 1.36 -5.77
CA VAL A 166 6.81 2.18 -7.01
C VAL A 166 6.65 1.36 -8.29
N CYS A 167 7.11 0.11 -8.26
CA CYS A 167 6.91 -0.90 -9.31
C CYS A 167 5.95 -1.97 -8.79
N SER A 168 5.10 -2.52 -9.66
CA SER A 168 4.17 -3.58 -9.25
C SER A 168 4.87 -4.89 -8.85
N GLN A 169 6.10 -5.12 -9.34
CA GLN A 169 6.86 -6.34 -9.10
C GLN A 169 8.32 -6.02 -8.75
N ILE A 170 9.22 -5.99 -9.74
CA ILE A 170 10.67 -5.87 -9.52
C ILE A 170 11.08 -4.43 -9.84
N CYS A 171 11.74 -3.75 -8.91
CA CYS A 171 12.31 -2.42 -9.10
C CYS A 171 13.83 -2.53 -9.21
N GLU A 172 14.41 -1.85 -10.21
CA GLU A 172 15.85 -1.67 -10.33
C GLU A 172 16.16 -0.17 -10.43
N ASN A 173 16.97 0.32 -9.51
CA ASN A 173 17.41 1.70 -9.47
C ASN A 173 18.43 1.98 -10.59
N SER A 174 18.41 3.19 -11.14
CA SER A 174 19.35 3.67 -12.14
C SER A 174 19.72 5.13 -11.84
N PHE A 175 20.82 5.63 -12.38
CA PHE A 175 21.20 7.02 -12.08
C PHE A 175 20.19 8.02 -12.65
N GLY A 176 19.50 8.75 -11.77
CA GLY A 176 18.48 9.75 -12.05
C GLY A 176 17.09 9.20 -12.37
N SER A 177 16.88 7.88 -12.25
CA SER A 177 15.59 7.25 -12.52
C SER A 177 15.57 5.79 -12.04
N TYR A 178 14.51 5.07 -12.37
CA TYR A 178 14.43 3.64 -12.12
C TYR A 178 13.70 2.95 -13.27
N HIS A 179 13.91 1.65 -13.41
CA HIS A 179 13.15 0.83 -14.35
C HIS A 179 12.51 -0.36 -13.67
N CYS A 180 11.20 -0.50 -13.89
CA CYS A 180 10.45 -1.65 -13.40
C CYS A 180 10.64 -2.85 -14.34
N LYS A 181 10.95 -4.00 -13.76
CA LYS A 181 10.98 -5.30 -14.42
C LYS A 181 9.84 -6.19 -13.94
N CYS A 182 9.50 -7.15 -14.78
CA CYS A 182 8.46 -8.13 -14.49
C CYS A 182 9.06 -9.52 -14.28
N ALA A 183 8.46 -10.29 -13.38
CA ALA A 183 8.78 -11.68 -13.15
C ALA A 183 8.51 -12.53 -14.40
N PRO A 184 9.11 -13.73 -14.51
CA PRO A 184 8.88 -14.62 -15.65
C PRO A 184 7.38 -14.88 -15.88
N GLY A 185 6.92 -14.74 -17.12
CA GLY A 185 5.51 -14.90 -17.49
C GLY A 185 4.67 -13.62 -17.37
N TYR A 186 5.26 -12.48 -17.02
CA TYR A 186 4.63 -11.17 -17.00
C TYR A 186 5.27 -10.22 -18.02
N ILE A 187 4.48 -9.28 -18.54
CA ILE A 187 4.88 -8.25 -19.49
C ILE A 187 4.60 -6.87 -18.90
N ARG A 188 5.47 -5.91 -19.21
CA ARG A 188 5.39 -4.52 -18.73
C ARG A 188 4.33 -3.76 -19.52
N GLU A 189 3.42 -3.09 -18.82
CA GLU A 189 2.39 -2.24 -19.39
C GLU A 189 2.98 -0.91 -19.92
N PRO A 190 2.24 -0.17 -20.78
CA PRO A 190 2.68 1.11 -21.34
C PRO A 190 2.99 2.20 -20.31
N ASP A 191 2.43 2.07 -19.10
CA ASP A 191 2.70 2.95 -17.97
C ASP A 191 4.14 2.82 -17.44
N GLY A 192 4.85 1.78 -17.85
CA GLY A 192 6.21 1.49 -17.45
C GLY A 192 6.36 1.02 -16.00
N ARG A 193 5.28 0.79 -15.25
CA ARG A 193 5.31 0.45 -13.82
C ARG A 193 4.58 -0.85 -13.50
N THR A 194 3.52 -1.14 -14.26
CA THR A 194 2.63 -2.27 -14.00
C THR A 194 3.05 -3.48 -14.84
N CYS A 195 3.01 -4.65 -14.22
CA CYS A 195 3.28 -5.93 -14.86
C CYS A 195 2.00 -6.75 -14.98
N ARG A 196 1.60 -7.03 -16.22
CA ARG A 196 0.44 -7.89 -16.53
C ARG A 196 0.88 -9.29 -16.90
N GLN A 197 0.13 -10.30 -16.46
CA GLN A 197 0.42 -11.68 -16.81
C GLN A 197 0.19 -11.94 -18.31
N ASN A 198 1.14 -12.64 -18.94
CA ASN A 198 1.18 -12.89 -20.38
C ASN A 198 0.43 -14.16 -20.83
N SER A 199 -0.50 -14.67 -20.01
CA SER A 199 -1.22 -15.91 -20.33
C SER A 199 -2.36 -15.72 -21.34
N GLY A 200 -2.74 -14.47 -21.65
CA GLY A 200 -3.89 -14.16 -22.52
C GLY A 200 -5.25 -14.55 -21.93
N ILE A 201 -5.27 -14.95 -20.65
CA ILE A 201 -6.49 -15.33 -19.92
C ILE A 201 -6.94 -14.12 -19.13
N ASN A 202 -8.18 -13.68 -19.35
CA ASN A 202 -8.75 -12.60 -18.58
C ASN A 202 -8.99 -13.05 -17.14
N PRO A 203 -8.51 -12.30 -16.14
CA PRO A 203 -8.77 -12.60 -14.75
C PRO A 203 -10.26 -12.46 -14.42
N TYR A 204 -10.68 -13.16 -13.38
CA TYR A 204 -12.03 -13.08 -12.85
C TYR A 204 -12.00 -13.20 -11.33
N LEU A 205 -13.00 -12.62 -10.68
CA LEU A 205 -13.18 -12.65 -9.24
C LEU A 205 -14.28 -13.65 -8.89
N LEU A 206 -13.91 -14.70 -8.17
CA LEU A 206 -14.87 -15.59 -7.52
C LEU A 206 -15.17 -15.07 -6.13
N TYR A 207 -16.46 -14.96 -5.80
CA TYR A 207 -16.88 -14.52 -4.48
C TYR A 207 -18.15 -15.24 -4.03
N THR A 208 -18.31 -15.35 -2.72
CA THR A 208 -19.50 -15.91 -2.09
C THR A 208 -20.49 -14.79 -1.78
N ASN A 209 -21.77 -15.09 -1.93
CA ASN A 209 -22.86 -14.23 -1.52
C ASN A 209 -23.93 -15.07 -0.85
N ARG A 210 -23.67 -15.46 0.41
CA ARG A 210 -24.53 -16.26 1.32
C ARG A 210 -25.08 -17.56 0.72
N TYR A 211 -26.02 -17.46 -0.21
CA TYR A 211 -26.68 -18.58 -0.90
C TYR A 211 -26.09 -18.90 -2.29
N TYR A 212 -25.15 -18.07 -2.77
CA TYR A 212 -24.57 -18.16 -4.11
C TYR A 212 -23.05 -18.15 -4.08
N ILE A 213 -22.43 -18.81 -5.06
CA ILE A 213 -21.05 -18.53 -5.49
C ILE A 213 -21.14 -17.90 -6.87
N ARG A 214 -20.43 -16.79 -7.06
CA ARG A 214 -20.51 -15.95 -8.25
C ARG A 214 -19.14 -15.70 -8.84
N ASN A 215 -19.17 -15.41 -10.13
CA ASN A 215 -18.01 -15.01 -10.92
C ASN A 215 -18.28 -13.60 -11.49
N LEU A 216 -17.34 -12.70 -11.27
CA LEU A 216 -17.35 -11.33 -11.75
C LEU A 216 -16.09 -11.07 -12.58
N THR A 217 -16.26 -10.51 -13.78
CA THR A 217 -15.13 -10.06 -14.59
C THR A 217 -14.43 -8.86 -13.94
N THR A 218 -13.13 -8.66 -14.19
CA THR A 218 -12.36 -7.58 -13.53
C THR A 218 -12.78 -6.16 -13.93
N ASP A 219 -13.50 -5.99 -15.03
CA ASP A 219 -14.15 -4.74 -15.43
C ASP A 219 -15.49 -4.49 -14.69
N GLY A 220 -15.98 -5.48 -13.93
CA GLY A 220 -17.21 -5.39 -13.14
C GLY A 220 -18.50 -5.45 -13.96
N LEU A 221 -18.43 -5.63 -15.28
CA LEU A 221 -19.60 -5.55 -16.17
C LEU A 221 -20.36 -6.88 -16.26
N GLN A 222 -19.66 -8.02 -16.19
CA GLN A 222 -20.26 -9.32 -16.38
C GLN A 222 -20.28 -10.12 -15.08
N LEU A 223 -21.50 -10.33 -14.56
CA LEU A 223 -21.77 -11.16 -13.39
C LEU A 223 -22.41 -12.49 -13.82
N SER A 224 -21.86 -13.61 -13.36
CA SER A 224 -22.42 -14.94 -13.58
C SER A 224 -22.54 -15.74 -12.28
N ILE A 225 -23.52 -16.65 -12.24
CA ILE A 225 -23.74 -17.54 -11.10
C ILE A 225 -23.01 -18.85 -11.37
N VAL A 226 -22.10 -19.24 -10.48
CA VAL A 226 -21.35 -20.50 -10.55
C VAL A 226 -22.11 -21.61 -9.83
N LEU A 227 -22.63 -21.31 -8.63
CA LEU A 227 -23.40 -22.26 -7.84
C LEU A 227 -24.50 -21.54 -7.05
N GLN A 228 -25.66 -22.18 -6.94
CA GLN A 228 -26.82 -21.69 -6.19
C GLN A 228 -27.40 -22.81 -5.31
N GLY A 229 -28.33 -22.44 -4.41
CA GLY A 229 -28.97 -23.40 -3.50
C GLY A 229 -28.07 -23.77 -2.31
N LEU A 230 -27.18 -22.87 -1.93
CA LEU A 230 -26.35 -23.01 -0.73
C LEU A 230 -27.08 -22.36 0.45
N THR A 231 -26.65 -22.64 1.68
CA THR A 231 -27.35 -22.14 2.88
C THR A 231 -26.67 -20.92 3.50
N ASN A 232 -25.39 -21.01 3.85
CA ASN A 232 -24.61 -19.86 4.29
C ASN A 232 -23.10 -20.10 4.06
N VAL A 233 -22.65 -19.77 2.84
CA VAL A 233 -21.25 -19.92 2.46
C VAL A 233 -20.44 -18.70 2.87
N VAL A 234 -19.37 -18.94 3.62
CA VAL A 234 -18.54 -17.87 4.20
C VAL A 234 -17.16 -17.79 3.56
N ALA A 235 -16.59 -18.94 3.16
CA ALA A 235 -15.25 -19.01 2.60
C ALA A 235 -15.25 -19.87 1.33
N LEU A 236 -14.36 -19.51 0.41
CA LEU A 236 -14.15 -20.19 -0.86
C LEU A 236 -12.66 -20.25 -1.16
N GLU A 237 -12.23 -21.28 -1.88
CA GLU A 237 -10.84 -21.45 -2.29
C GLU A 237 -10.79 -22.16 -3.65
N PHE A 238 -9.82 -21.81 -4.49
CA PHE A 238 -9.76 -22.32 -5.87
C PHE A 238 -8.41 -22.99 -6.18
N ASP A 239 -8.45 -24.24 -6.57
CA ASP A 239 -7.31 -24.97 -7.11
C ASP A 239 -7.19 -24.73 -8.61
N HIS A 240 -6.22 -23.90 -8.99
CA HIS A 240 -5.98 -23.60 -10.39
C HIS A 240 -5.48 -24.80 -11.21
N TYR A 241 -4.80 -25.77 -10.59
CA TYR A 241 -4.20 -26.90 -11.29
C TYR A 241 -5.26 -27.97 -11.60
N GLU A 242 -6.07 -28.35 -10.61
CA GLU A 242 -7.15 -29.34 -10.79
C GLU A 242 -8.47 -28.73 -11.30
N LYS A 243 -8.55 -27.39 -11.36
CA LYS A 243 -9.76 -26.63 -11.66
C LYS A 243 -10.89 -27.01 -10.70
N ARG A 244 -10.60 -26.99 -9.40
CA ARG A 244 -11.55 -27.34 -8.34
C ARG A 244 -11.86 -26.17 -7.45
N LEU A 245 -13.13 -26.05 -7.10
CA LEU A 245 -13.63 -25.07 -6.14
C LEU A 245 -13.90 -25.78 -4.82
N TYR A 246 -13.45 -25.19 -3.73
CA TYR A 246 -13.69 -25.63 -2.36
C TYR A 246 -14.49 -24.53 -1.65
N TRP A 247 -15.49 -24.89 -0.86
CA TRP A 247 -16.25 -23.91 -0.09
C TRP A 247 -16.70 -24.46 1.25
N LEU A 248 -16.88 -23.53 2.18
CA LEU A 248 -17.34 -23.77 3.53
C LEU A 248 -18.76 -23.25 3.66
N ASP A 249 -19.73 -24.16 3.75
CA ASP A 249 -21.10 -23.83 4.06
C ASP A 249 -21.36 -24.04 5.55
N VAL A 250 -21.35 -22.94 6.30
CA VAL A 250 -21.56 -22.94 7.76
C VAL A 250 -23.02 -23.22 8.09
N GLY A 251 -23.96 -22.80 7.24
CA GLY A 251 -25.38 -23.05 7.44
C GLY A 251 -25.72 -24.54 7.34
N ALA A 252 -25.02 -25.26 6.46
CA ALA A 252 -25.17 -26.70 6.28
C ALA A 252 -24.17 -27.53 7.10
N GLY A 253 -23.22 -26.88 7.77
CA GLY A 253 -22.18 -27.55 8.55
C GLY A 253 -21.32 -28.51 7.72
N LYS A 254 -21.03 -28.19 6.46
CA LYS A 254 -20.19 -29.02 5.57
C LYS A 254 -19.18 -28.23 4.75
N ILE A 255 -18.04 -28.87 4.46
CA ILE A 255 -17.06 -28.43 3.46
C ILE A 255 -17.26 -29.32 2.24
N GLU A 256 -17.48 -28.69 1.10
CA GLU A 256 -17.69 -29.36 -0.16
C GLU A 256 -16.65 -28.90 -1.18
N ARG A 257 -16.42 -29.75 -2.18
CA ARG A 257 -15.65 -29.40 -3.37
C ARG A 257 -16.38 -29.83 -4.62
N MET A 258 -16.09 -29.17 -5.74
CA MET A 258 -16.53 -29.59 -7.06
C MET A 258 -15.52 -29.14 -8.11
N ARG A 259 -15.54 -29.74 -9.29
CA ARG A 259 -14.85 -29.16 -10.45
C ARG A 259 -15.54 -27.88 -10.90
N PHE A 260 -14.77 -26.95 -11.47
CA PHE A 260 -15.29 -25.65 -11.89
C PHE A 260 -16.33 -25.73 -13.02
N ASP A 261 -16.38 -26.85 -13.74
CA ASP A 261 -17.44 -27.17 -14.71
C ASP A 261 -18.76 -27.65 -14.06
N GLY A 262 -18.79 -27.78 -12.73
CA GLY A 262 -19.93 -28.25 -11.95
C GLY A 262 -19.98 -29.76 -11.73
N SER A 263 -19.03 -30.53 -12.28
CA SER A 263 -18.92 -31.99 -12.10
C SER A 263 -18.21 -32.38 -10.79
N ASP A 264 -18.19 -33.67 -10.47
CA ASP A 264 -17.45 -34.26 -9.35
C ASP A 264 -17.66 -33.54 -8.00
N ARG A 265 -18.92 -33.24 -7.66
CA ARG A 265 -19.26 -32.64 -6.36
C ARG A 265 -19.15 -33.68 -5.24
N GLU A 266 -18.34 -33.35 -4.24
CA GLU A 266 -18.02 -34.23 -3.11
C GLU A 266 -18.08 -33.45 -1.78
N THR A 267 -18.58 -34.10 -0.73
CA THR A 267 -18.51 -33.58 0.64
C THR A 267 -17.24 -34.10 1.29
N LEU A 268 -16.36 -33.19 1.71
CA LEU A 268 -15.09 -33.53 2.36
C LEU A 268 -15.25 -33.69 3.87
N VAL A 269 -16.00 -32.79 4.49
CA VAL A 269 -16.25 -32.76 5.94
C VAL A 269 -17.73 -32.47 6.17
N SER A 270 -18.35 -33.17 7.11
CA SER A 270 -19.72 -32.93 7.55
C SER A 270 -19.80 -32.93 9.08
N ASN A 271 -20.69 -32.10 9.63
CA ASN A 271 -21.06 -32.04 11.05
C ASN A 271 -19.94 -31.64 12.04
N ASP A 272 -18.69 -31.43 11.62
CA ASP A 272 -17.53 -31.10 12.49
C ASP A 272 -16.86 -29.75 12.17
N ILE A 273 -17.68 -28.74 11.85
CA ILE A 273 -17.16 -27.46 11.37
C ILE A 273 -16.94 -26.44 12.48
N GLY A 274 -17.59 -26.62 13.64
CA GLY A 274 -17.25 -25.94 14.90
C GLY A 274 -16.96 -24.44 14.79
N GLY A 275 -17.77 -23.71 14.03
CA GLY A 275 -17.63 -22.25 13.85
C GLY A 275 -16.45 -21.83 12.99
N ALA A 276 -16.02 -22.64 12.01
CA ALA A 276 -15.03 -22.21 11.04
C ALA A 276 -15.50 -20.96 10.25
N GLU A 277 -14.58 -20.03 10.05
CA GLU A 277 -14.82 -18.75 9.38
C GLU A 277 -14.02 -18.62 8.07
N GLY A 278 -12.92 -19.36 7.96
CA GLY A 278 -12.02 -19.32 6.81
C GLY A 278 -11.67 -20.71 6.27
N LEU A 279 -11.20 -20.73 5.02
CA LEU A 279 -10.57 -21.88 4.38
C LEU A 279 -9.22 -21.44 3.83
N ALA A 280 -8.25 -22.34 3.83
CA ALA A 280 -6.98 -22.17 3.14
C ALA A 280 -6.60 -23.48 2.44
N LEU A 281 -6.23 -23.40 1.17
CA LEU A 281 -5.79 -24.55 0.36
C LEU A 281 -4.27 -24.53 0.22
N ASP A 282 -3.63 -25.64 0.59
CA ASP A 282 -2.28 -25.93 0.12
C ASP A 282 -2.37 -26.72 -1.19
N TRP A 283 -2.16 -26.03 -2.31
CA TRP A 283 -2.23 -26.66 -3.63
C TRP A 283 -1.03 -27.57 -3.93
N VAL A 284 0.08 -27.47 -3.18
CA VAL A 284 1.25 -28.35 -3.33
C VAL A 284 1.07 -29.60 -2.47
N GLY A 285 0.71 -29.41 -1.20
CA GLY A 285 0.48 -30.48 -0.22
C GLY A 285 -0.87 -31.19 -0.38
N ARG A 286 -1.79 -30.64 -1.17
CA ARG A 286 -3.13 -31.19 -1.47
C ARG A 286 -4.00 -31.38 -0.22
N PHE A 287 -3.96 -30.42 0.69
CA PHE A 287 -4.84 -30.41 1.86
C PHE A 287 -5.54 -29.05 2.02
N VAL A 288 -6.74 -29.10 2.59
CA VAL A 288 -7.54 -27.93 2.94
C VAL A 288 -7.54 -27.78 4.45
N LYS A 289 -7.28 -26.57 4.92
CA LYS A 289 -7.34 -26.18 6.32
C LYS A 289 -8.55 -25.29 6.54
N GLN A 290 -9.23 -25.48 7.67
CA GLN A 290 -10.27 -24.58 8.14
C GLN A 290 -9.70 -23.67 9.22
N GLU A 291 -10.05 -22.40 9.16
CA GLU A 291 -9.69 -21.42 10.19
C GLU A 291 -10.85 -21.25 11.16
N LYS A 292 -10.55 -21.31 12.45
CA LYS A 292 -11.52 -21.13 13.53
C LYS A 292 -11.11 -19.92 14.37
N PRO A 293 -12.07 -19.09 14.80
CA PRO A 293 -11.78 -17.98 15.70
C PRO A 293 -11.19 -18.53 17.02
N ASN A 294 -10.17 -17.85 17.54
CA ASN A 294 -9.68 -18.11 18.88
C ASN A 294 -10.77 -17.68 19.88
N ARG A 295 -11.40 -18.65 20.55
CA ARG A 295 -12.27 -18.41 21.70
C ARG A 295 -11.46 -18.27 22.98
#